data_AF-A0A958LYC6-F1
#
_entry.id   AF-A0A958LYC6-F1
#
_cell.length_a   1.000
_cell.length_b   1.000
_cell.length_c   1.000
_cell.angle_alpha   90.00
_cell.angle_beta   90.00
_cell.angle_gamma   90.00
#
_symmetry.space_group_name_H-M   'P 1'
#
loop_
_entity.id
_entity.type
_entity.pdbx_description
1 polymer ?
#
loop_
_entity_poly.entity_id
_entity_poly.type
_entity_poly.pdbx_seq_one_letter_code
_entity_poly.pdbx_strand_id
1 'polypeptide(L)'
;WQIEAFRRFQIPEELQEKFHYPALTKDLKAKVFGLNAAKLFKVDIEAKRKDVPKDYLSHIKMAYLDEGQSPSHHAYGWVMV
;
A
#
# COMPACT_ATOMS: atom_id res chain seq x y z
N TRP A 1 -8.51 2.51 -6.37
CA TRP A 1 -9.14 3.62 -5.63
C TRP A 1 -8.43 3.93 -4.30
N GLN A 2 -8.63 3.20 -3.19
CA GLN A 2 -8.18 3.66 -1.86
C GLN A 2 -6.65 3.79 -1.71
N ILE A 3 -5.89 2.79 -2.17
CA ILE A 3 -4.42 2.82 -2.10
C ILE A 3 -3.85 4.00 -2.88
N GLU A 4 -4.36 4.27 -4.08
CA GLU A 4 -3.91 5.41 -4.89
C GLU A 4 -4.30 6.75 -4.28
N ALA A 5 -5.51 6.87 -3.72
CA ALA A 5 -5.96 8.07 -3.04
C ALA A 5 -5.01 8.42 -1.88
N PHE A 6 -4.65 7.44 -1.04
CA PHE A 6 -3.69 7.67 0.04
C PHE A 6 -2.26 7.97 -0.44
N ARG A 7 -1.83 7.39 -1.57
CA ARG A 7 -0.54 7.77 -2.19
C ARG A 7 -0.51 9.26 -2.56
N ARG A 8 -1.60 9.79 -3.10
CA ARG A 8 -1.74 11.19 -3.51
C ARG A 8 -1.97 12.14 -2.33
N PHE A 9 -2.64 11.68 -1.27
CA PHE A 9 -2.98 12.49 -0.11
C PHE A 9 -1.74 13.10 0.57
N GLN A 10 -1.85 14.36 0.97
CA GLN A 10 -0.89 15.07 1.82
C GLN A 10 -1.65 15.82 2.90
N ILE A 11 -1.04 15.97 4.07
CA ILE A 11 -1.63 16.75 5.17
C ILE A 11 -1.44 18.24 4.82
N PRO A 12 -2.52 19.04 4.75
CA PRO A 12 -2.43 20.48 4.55
C PRO A 12 -1.54 21.15 5.61
N GLU A 13 -0.80 22.18 5.22
CA GLU A 13 0.16 22.88 6.08
C GLU A 13 -0.52 23.46 7.34
N GLU A 14 -1.71 24.04 7.20
CA GLU A 14 -2.51 24.56 8.32
C GLU A 14 -2.77 23.49 9.42
N LEU A 15 -2.99 22.23 9.01
CA LEU A 15 -3.20 21.13 9.96
C LEU A 15 -1.87 20.65 10.57
N GLN A 16 -0.77 20.74 9.82
CA GLN A 16 0.56 20.44 10.35
C GLN A 16 0.95 21.45 11.43
N GLU A 17 0.70 22.74 11.21
CA GLU A 17 1.00 23.80 12.17
C GLU A 17 0.12 23.71 13.42
N LYS A 18 -1.20 23.60 13.23
CA LYS A 18 -2.17 23.62 14.32
C LYS A 18 -2.09 22.39 15.23
N PHE A 19 -1.79 21.22 14.66
CA PHE A 19 -1.82 19.94 15.36
C PHE A 19 -0.45 19.25 15.43
N HIS A 20 0.61 19.92 14.97
CA HIS A 20 1.98 19.40 14.94
C HIS A 20 2.11 18.07 14.19
N TYR A 21 1.28 17.85 13.18
CA TYR A 21 1.37 16.65 12.35
C TYR A 21 2.62 16.69 11.47
N PRO A 22 3.39 15.60 11.38
CA PRO A 22 4.50 15.53 10.46
C PRO A 22 4.00 15.41 9.01
N ALA A 23 4.76 15.98 8.07
CA ALA A 23 4.53 15.76 6.65
C ALA A 23 4.59 14.26 6.29
N LEU A 24 3.71 13.80 5.39
CA LEU A 24 3.67 12.41 4.95
C LEU A 24 4.76 12.13 3.90
N THR A 25 5.97 11.84 4.37
CA THR A 25 7.08 11.43 3.51
C THR A 25 6.86 10.05 2.89
N LYS A 26 7.63 9.73 1.84
CA LYS A 26 7.59 8.41 1.19
C LYS A 26 7.85 7.27 2.18
N ASP A 27 8.81 7.45 3.08
CA ASP A 27 9.18 6.44 4.08
C ASP A 27 8.12 6.25 5.15
N LEU A 28 7.48 7.36 5.58
CA LEU A 28 6.36 7.29 6.51
C LEU A 28 5.15 6.57 5.88
N LYS A 29 4.83 6.89 4.61
CA LYS A 29 3.79 6.17 3.87
C LYS A 29 4.13 4.69 3.70
N ALA A 30 5.39 4.32 3.47
CA ALA A 30 5.82 2.93 3.41
C ALA A 30 5.56 2.18 4.73
N LYS A 31 5.74 2.85 5.88
CA LYS A 31 5.37 2.31 7.19
C LYS A 31 3.88 2.01 7.31
N VAL A 32 3.02 2.94 6.87
CA VAL A 32 1.56 2.77 6.85
C VAL A 32 1.14 1.63 5.92
N PHE A 33 1.74 1.52 4.74
CA PHE A 33 1.39 0.48 3.77
C PHE A 33 1.78 -0.94 4.20
N GLY A 34 2.68 -1.10 5.17
CA GLY A 34 2.97 -2.44 5.67
C GLY A 34 4.25 -2.60 6.47
N LEU A 35 5.22 -1.67 6.43
CA LEU A 35 6.46 -1.88 7.20
C LEU A 35 6.22 -1.89 8.72
N ASN A 36 5.21 -1.17 9.23
CA ASN A 36 4.81 -1.27 10.63
C ASN A 36 4.24 -2.66 10.97
N ALA A 37 3.38 -3.19 10.11
CA ALA A 37 2.82 -4.54 10.28
C ALA A 37 3.90 -5.61 10.17
N ALA A 38 4.83 -5.48 9.21
CA ALA A 38 5.94 -6.40 9.06
C ALA A 38 6.80 -6.47 10.33
N LYS A 39 7.08 -5.32 10.95
CA LYS A 39 7.77 -5.28 12.25
C LYS A 39 6.98 -5.99 13.35
N LEU A 40 5.67 -5.72 13.44
CA LEU A 40 4.81 -6.31 14.47
C LEU A 40 4.71 -7.84 14.34
N PHE A 41 4.54 -8.33 13.11
CA PHE A 41 4.38 -9.75 12.80
C PHE A 41 5.71 -10.48 12.53
N LYS A 42 6.86 -9.81 12.78
CA LYS A 42 8.21 -10.37 12.59
C LYS A 42 8.44 -10.93 11.18
N VAL A 43 7.92 -10.24 10.17
CA VAL A 43 8.11 -10.60 8.77
C VAL A 43 9.44 -10.03 8.28
N ASP A 44 10.32 -10.91 7.78
CA ASP A 44 11.55 -10.51 7.09
C ASP A 44 11.23 -10.02 5.67
N ILE A 45 11.22 -8.70 5.51
CA ILE A 45 10.91 -8.04 4.23
C ILE A 45 11.99 -8.32 3.19
N GLU A 46 13.26 -8.42 3.58
CA GLU A 46 14.36 -8.61 2.63
C GLU A 46 14.35 -10.03 2.08
N ALA A 47 14.16 -11.02 2.94
CA ALA A 47 13.97 -12.41 2.53
C ALA A 47 12.75 -12.54 1.61
N LYS A 48 11.61 -11.96 1.99
CA LYS A 48 10.39 -11.99 1.17
C LYS A 48 10.55 -11.30 -0.18
N ARG A 49 11.30 -10.20 -0.27
CA ARG A 49 11.59 -9.55 -1.56
C ARG A 49 12.45 -10.41 -2.47
N LYS A 50 13.41 -11.15 -1.93
CA LYS A 50 14.27 -12.07 -2.71
C LYS A 50 13.50 -13.29 -3.22
N ASP A 51 12.47 -13.72 -2.48
CA ASP A 51 11.61 -14.85 -2.82
C ASP A 51 10.65 -14.54 -3.98
N VAL A 52 10.39 -13.26 -4.27
CA VAL A 52 9.52 -12.86 -5.40
C VAL A 52 10.26 -13.09 -6.73
N PRO A 53 9.72 -13.93 -7.64
CA PRO A 53 10.31 -14.11 -8.97
C PRO A 53 10.38 -12.79 -9.74
N LYS A 54 11.47 -12.59 -10.49
CA LYS A 54 11.71 -11.32 -11.22
C LYS A 54 10.61 -10.99 -12.25
N ASP A 55 9.99 -12.02 -12.79
CA ASP A 55 8.92 -11.97 -13.79
C ASP A 55 7.51 -12.02 -13.19
N TYR A 56 7.37 -12.10 -11.86
CA TYR A 56 6.08 -12.22 -11.19
C TYR A 56 5.15 -11.05 -11.50
N LEU A 57 5.68 -9.82 -11.48
CA LEU A 57 4.90 -8.62 -11.82
C LEU A 57 4.48 -8.60 -13.30
N SER A 58 5.31 -9.14 -14.20
CA SER A 58 4.97 -9.26 -15.62
C SER A 58 3.78 -10.21 -15.81
N HIS A 59 3.79 -11.35 -15.12
CA HIS A 59 2.68 -12.31 -15.14
C HIS A 59 1.38 -11.70 -14.59
N ILE A 60 1.44 -11.01 -13.45
CA ILE A 60 0.26 -10.32 -12.88
C ILE A 60 -0.28 -9.28 -13.86
N LYS A 61 0.61 -8.50 -14.50
CA LYS A 61 0.21 -7.50 -15.50
C LYS A 61 -0.46 -8.13 -16.72
N MET A 62 0.06 -9.25 -17.22
CA MET A 62 -0.53 -9.97 -18.34
C MET A 62 -1.93 -10.49 -17.99
N ALA A 63 -2.10 -11.13 -16.82
CA ALA A 63 -3.39 -11.59 -16.34
C ALA A 63 -4.40 -10.43 -16.23
N TYR A 64 -4.00 -9.29 -15.66
CA TYR A 64 -4.86 -8.10 -15.57
C TYR A 64 -5.30 -7.55 -16.94
N LEU A 65 -4.42 -7.60 -17.95
CA LEU A 65 -4.76 -7.14 -19.30
C LEU A 65 -5.69 -8.13 -20.03
N ASP A 66 -5.56 -9.42 -19.76
CA ASP A 66 -6.38 -10.49 -20.34
C ASP A 66 -7.80 -10.52 -19.75
N GLU A 67 -7.94 -10.41 -18.42
CA GLU A 67 -9.23 -10.40 -17.70
C GLU A 67 -10.06 -9.12 -17.96
N GLY A 68 -9.45 -8.10 -18.56
CA GLY A 68 -10.08 -6.82 -18.87
C GLY A 68 -9.92 -5.78 -17.76
N GLN A 69 -9.80 -4.51 -18.16
CA GLN A 69 -9.46 -3.37 -17.28
C GLN A 69 -10.53 -2.98 -16.25
N SER A 70 -11.62 -3.73 -16.18
CA SER A 70 -12.74 -3.41 -15.30
C SER A 70 -12.30 -3.59 -13.84
N PRO A 71 -12.41 -2.56 -12.98
CA PRO A 71 -12.09 -2.72 -11.58
C PRO A 71 -13.00 -3.80 -11.00
N SER A 72 -12.42 -4.70 -10.20
CA SER A 72 -13.17 -5.83 -9.67
C SER A 72 -14.29 -5.42 -8.69
N HIS A 73 -14.35 -4.14 -8.26
CA HIS A 73 -15.32 -3.58 -7.29
C HIS A 73 -15.52 -4.38 -6.00
N HIS A 74 -14.67 -5.35 -5.70
CA HIS A 74 -14.75 -6.15 -4.48
C HIS A 74 -14.34 -5.29 -3.28
N ALA A 75 -15.23 -5.19 -2.30
CA ALA A 75 -14.92 -4.63 -0.99
C ALA A 75 -14.17 -5.69 -0.18
N TYR A 76 -12.84 -5.59 -0.13
CA TYR A 76 -12.03 -6.46 0.72
C TYR A 76 -11.96 -5.86 2.12
N GLY A 77 -12.66 -6.48 3.07
CA GLY A 77 -12.67 -6.11 4.48
C GLY A 77 -13.27 -7.21 5.34
N TRP A 78 -12.91 -7.24 6.61
CA TRP A 78 -13.50 -8.15 7.59
C TRP A 78 -14.80 -7.50 8.08
N VAL A 79 -15.96 -8.04 7.69
CA VAL A 79 -17.20 -7.82 8.42
C VAL A 79 -17.17 -8.77 9.60
N MET A 80 -16.92 -8.25 10.81
CA MET A 80 -17.26 -9.00 12.02
C MET A 80 -18.78 -8.91 12.17
N VAL A 81 -19.45 -10.06 12.09
CA VAL A 81 -20.84 -10.23 12.54
C VAL A 81 -20.79 -10.66 14.00
#